data_AF-A0A497FMP2-F1
#
_entry.id   AF-A0A497FMP2-F1
#
_cell.length_a   1.000
_cell.length_b   1.000
_cell.length_c   1.000
_cell.angle_alpha   90.00
_cell.angle_beta   90.00
_cell.angle_gamma   90.00
#
_symmetry.space_group_name_H-M   'P 1'
#
loop_
_entity.id
_entity.type
_entity.pdbx_description
1 polymer ?
#
loop_
_entity_poly.entity_id
_entity_poly.type
_entity_poly.pdbx_seq_one_letter_code
_entity_poly.pdbx_strand_id
1 'polypeptide(L)'
;MTKASSPGLLIKRYGEWPRLYLTIRNPSKDPKPLRVEVEAEEGIDSVNIDVLWGKVEVSTGIADGIIFIQGEEIDPGKTVVLSLTSSMAKDIDDGNGICLPCIVAMTLPFLLVIIVVFKVLNKRCCSRVENNL
;
A
#
# COMPACT_ATOMS: atom_id res chain seq x y z
N MET A 1 -15.97 3.11 -3.80
CA MET A 1 -16.71 1.84 -3.52
C MET A 1 -16.07 0.75 -4.36
N THR A 2 -15.47 -0.24 -3.72
CA THR A 2 -14.74 -1.33 -4.36
C THR A 2 -15.64 -2.16 -5.28
N LYS A 3 -15.30 -2.29 -6.56
CA LYS A 3 -16.03 -3.15 -7.50
C LYS A 3 -15.50 -4.58 -7.48
N ALA A 4 -16.40 -5.53 -7.75
CA ALA A 4 -16.07 -6.92 -7.97
C ALA A 4 -16.82 -7.44 -9.20
N SER A 5 -16.15 -8.19 -10.07
CA SER A 5 -16.71 -8.68 -11.33
C SER A 5 -16.22 -10.10 -11.65
N SER A 6 -16.99 -10.81 -12.47
CA SER A 6 -16.64 -12.14 -12.95
C SER A 6 -17.39 -12.45 -14.24
N PRO A 7 -16.75 -13.11 -15.22
CA PRO A 7 -17.42 -13.55 -16.43
C PRO A 7 -18.40 -14.70 -16.14
N GLY A 8 -19.70 -14.38 -16.14
CA GLY A 8 -20.77 -15.38 -16.08
C GLY A 8 -21.12 -15.90 -14.68
N LEU A 9 -20.50 -15.36 -13.62
CA LEU A 9 -20.91 -15.59 -12.23
C LEU A 9 -21.63 -14.36 -11.68
N LEU A 10 -22.59 -14.57 -10.79
CA LEU A 10 -23.25 -13.50 -10.05
C LEU A 10 -22.47 -13.24 -8.77
N ILE A 11 -22.06 -11.99 -8.56
CA ILE A 11 -21.32 -11.58 -7.37
C ILE A 11 -22.14 -10.57 -6.58
N LYS A 12 -22.16 -10.76 -5.25
CA LYS A 12 -22.56 -9.73 -4.29
C LYS A 12 -21.42 -9.47 -3.32
N ARG A 13 -21.11 -8.19 -3.11
CA ARG A 13 -20.10 -7.72 -2.15
C ARG A 13 -20.77 -7.21 -0.89
N TYR A 14 -20.19 -7.53 0.26
CA TYR A 14 -20.57 -7.01 1.56
C TYR A 14 -19.34 -6.56 2.34
N GLY A 15 -19.49 -5.56 3.20
CA GLY A 15 -18.41 -5.00 4.01
C GLY A 15 -17.51 -4.02 3.25
N GLU A 16 -16.44 -3.61 3.92
CA GLU A 16 -15.39 -2.69 3.45
C GLU A 16 -14.03 -3.16 3.95
N TRP A 17 -12.94 -2.72 3.32
CA TRP A 17 -11.60 -3.06 3.79
C TRP A 17 -11.39 -2.62 5.26
N PRO A 18 -10.61 -3.36 6.05
CA PRO A 18 -9.75 -4.49 5.67
C PRO A 18 -10.47 -5.83 5.52
N ARG A 19 -11.81 -5.91 5.66
CA ARG A 19 -12.54 -7.19 5.59
C ARG A 19 -13.76 -7.13 4.66
N LEU A 20 -13.64 -7.81 3.52
CA LEU A 20 -14.71 -7.98 2.54
C LEU A 20 -15.30 -9.38 2.58
N TYR A 21 -16.56 -9.49 2.18
CA TYR A 21 -17.23 -10.76 1.92
C TYR A 21 -17.80 -10.77 0.51
N LEU A 22 -17.59 -11.87 -0.20
CA LEU A 22 -18.12 -12.08 -1.53
C LEU A 22 -19.03 -13.31 -1.53
N THR A 23 -20.25 -13.13 -2.03
CA THR A 23 -21.14 -14.24 -2.37
C THR A 23 -21.12 -14.43 -3.88
N ILE A 24 -20.72 -15.60 -4.33
CA ILE A 24 -20.50 -15.93 -5.74
C ILE A 24 -21.41 -17.09 -6.10
N ARG A 25 -22.34 -16.87 -7.04
CA ARG A 25 -23.28 -17.90 -7.49
C ARG A 25 -23.08 -18.17 -8.97
N ASN A 26 -23.09 -19.44 -9.36
CA ASN A 26 -23.21 -19.83 -10.76
C ASN A 26 -24.69 -19.86 -11.18
N PRO A 27 -25.19 -18.90 -11.98
CA PRO A 27 -26.56 -18.93 -12.48
C PRO A 27 -26.74 -19.84 -13.71
N SER A 28 -25.64 -20.33 -14.30
CA SER A 28 -25.65 -21.13 -15.52
C SER A 28 -26.17 -22.55 -15.26
N LYS A 29 -26.49 -23.24 -16.36
CA LYS A 29 -26.77 -24.68 -16.38
C LYS A 29 -25.51 -25.54 -16.50
N ASP A 30 -24.37 -24.91 -16.78
CA ASP A 30 -23.07 -25.56 -16.93
C ASP A 30 -22.11 -25.13 -15.80
N PRO A 31 -21.17 -25.98 -15.38
CA PRO A 31 -20.08 -25.59 -14.48
C PRO A 31 -19.32 -24.37 -15.01
N LYS A 32 -18.84 -23.52 -14.10
CA LYS A 32 -18.09 -22.30 -14.43
C LYS A 32 -16.87 -22.16 -13.54
N PRO A 33 -15.67 -21.90 -14.10
CA PRO A 33 -14.49 -21.69 -13.28
C PRO A 33 -14.67 -20.44 -12.40
N LEU A 34 -14.24 -20.53 -11.14
CA LEU A 34 -14.16 -19.37 -10.27
C LEU A 34 -13.08 -18.43 -10.80
N ARG A 35 -13.49 -17.27 -11.33
CA ARG A 35 -12.60 -16.19 -11.76
C ARG A 35 -13.22 -14.87 -11.37
N VAL A 36 -12.70 -14.23 -10.33
CA VAL A 36 -13.23 -12.97 -9.80
C VAL A 36 -12.13 -11.93 -9.77
N GLU A 37 -12.46 -10.74 -10.25
CA GLU A 37 -11.63 -9.55 -10.14
C GLU A 37 -12.25 -8.64 -9.10
N VAL A 38 -11.44 -8.18 -8.15
CA VAL A 38 -11.86 -7.25 -7.09
C VAL A 38 -10.90 -6.08 -7.10
N GLU A 39 -11.41 -4.85 -7.14
CA GLU A 39 -10.56 -3.67 -6.99
C GLU A 39 -9.87 -3.71 -5.60
N ALA A 40 -8.56 -3.50 -5.56
CA ALA A 40 -7.85 -3.28 -4.31
C ALA A 40 -8.02 -1.81 -3.90
N GLU A 41 -8.06 -1.55 -2.59
CA GLU A 41 -7.86 -0.19 -2.08
C GLU A 41 -6.35 0.11 -2.04
N GLU A 42 -6.00 1.40 -2.10
CA GLU A 42 -4.60 1.83 -2.02
C GLU A 42 -3.93 1.30 -0.73
N GLY A 43 -2.68 0.87 -0.85
CA GLY A 43 -1.92 0.30 0.28
C GLY A 43 -2.21 -1.17 0.60
N ILE A 44 -3.07 -1.85 -0.16
CA ILE A 44 -3.26 -3.31 -0.05
C ILE A 44 -2.23 -4.02 -0.94
N ASP A 45 -1.23 -4.64 -0.31
CA ASP A 45 -0.20 -5.44 -0.97
C ASP A 45 -0.45 -6.95 -0.87
N SER A 46 -1.36 -7.36 0.02
CA SER A 46 -1.61 -8.74 0.37
C SER A 46 -3.05 -8.94 0.85
N VAL A 47 -3.64 -10.07 0.48
CA VAL A 47 -5.00 -10.45 0.87
C VAL A 47 -5.00 -11.93 1.21
N ASN A 48 -5.53 -12.27 2.39
CA ASN A 48 -5.87 -13.63 2.77
C ASN A 48 -7.31 -13.93 2.36
N ILE A 49 -7.55 -15.14 1.85
CA ILE A 49 -8.89 -15.61 1.48
C ILE A 49 -9.25 -16.86 2.25
N ASP A 50 -10.43 -16.82 2.87
CA ASP A 50 -11.05 -17.96 3.53
C ASP A 50 -12.35 -18.32 2.81
N VAL A 51 -12.55 -19.62 2.54
CA VAL A 51 -13.82 -20.15 2.02
C VAL A 51 -14.75 -20.40 3.19
N LEU A 52 -15.76 -19.55 3.36
CA LEU A 52 -16.74 -19.67 4.45
C LEU A 52 -17.86 -20.66 4.12
N TRP A 53 -18.18 -20.82 2.85
CA TRP A 53 -19.22 -21.74 2.38
C TRP A 53 -18.91 -22.24 0.97
N GLY A 54 -19.23 -23.51 0.73
CA GLY A 54 -18.91 -24.21 -0.51
C GLY A 54 -17.65 -25.07 -0.35
N LYS A 55 -17.37 -25.89 -1.37
CA LYS A 55 -16.14 -26.68 -1.47
C LYS A 55 -15.46 -26.26 -2.77
N VAL A 56 -14.46 -25.40 -2.65
CA VAL A 56 -13.65 -24.93 -3.77
C VAL A 56 -12.27 -24.59 -3.23
N GLU A 57 -11.23 -25.02 -3.94
CA GLU A 57 -9.88 -24.54 -3.69
C GLU A 57 -9.66 -23.23 -4.43
N VAL A 58 -9.06 -22.25 -3.74
CA VAL A 58 -8.90 -20.89 -4.26
C VAL A 58 -7.44 -20.46 -4.19
N SER A 59 -7.02 -19.72 -5.20
CA SER A 59 -5.73 -19.04 -5.28
C SER A 59 -5.95 -17.56 -5.57
N THR A 60 -4.96 -16.76 -5.17
CA THR A 60 -5.08 -15.29 -5.20
C THR A 60 -3.82 -14.66 -5.75
N GLY A 61 -3.98 -13.59 -6.51
CA GLY A 61 -2.89 -12.72 -6.93
C GLY A 61 -3.33 -11.26 -6.92
N ILE A 62 -2.36 -10.34 -6.87
CA ILE A 62 -2.62 -8.91 -6.98
C ILE A 62 -1.75 -8.38 -8.12
N ALA A 63 -2.35 -7.71 -9.08
CA ALA A 63 -1.64 -6.98 -10.13
C ALA A 63 -2.44 -5.74 -10.53
N ASP A 64 -1.74 -4.63 -10.75
CA ASP A 64 -2.32 -3.37 -11.23
C ASP A 64 -3.51 -2.87 -10.40
N GLY A 65 -3.46 -3.04 -9.07
CA GLY A 65 -4.54 -2.62 -8.16
C GLY A 65 -5.79 -3.50 -8.25
N ILE A 66 -5.70 -4.69 -8.85
CA ILE A 66 -6.77 -5.68 -8.94
C ILE A 66 -6.34 -6.96 -8.23
N ILE A 67 -7.21 -7.47 -7.35
CA ILE A 67 -7.10 -8.79 -6.74
C ILE A 67 -7.80 -9.80 -7.66
N PHE A 68 -7.04 -10.76 -8.13
CA PHE A 68 -7.51 -11.88 -8.94
C PHE A 68 -7.73 -13.09 -8.03
N ILE A 69 -8.96 -13.59 -7.98
CA ILE A 69 -9.32 -14.81 -7.27
C ILE A 69 -9.63 -15.86 -8.32
N GLN A 70 -8.90 -16.97 -8.27
CA GLN A 70 -9.09 -18.10 -9.16
C GLN A 70 -9.39 -19.35 -8.35
N GLY A 71 -10.13 -20.29 -8.93
CA GLY A 71 -10.39 -21.57 -8.30
C GLY A 71 -11.03 -22.55 -9.27
N GLU A 72 -11.42 -23.70 -8.75
CA GLU A 72 -12.08 -24.76 -9.50
C GLU A 72 -13.45 -24.33 -10.06
N GLU A 73 -14.08 -25.23 -10.79
CA GLU A 73 -15.42 -25.01 -11.33
C GLU A 73 -16.48 -25.04 -10.22
N ILE A 74 -17.39 -24.07 -10.28
CA ILE A 74 -18.59 -24.02 -9.47
C ILE A 74 -19.72 -24.66 -10.27
N ASP A 75 -20.31 -25.73 -9.71
CA ASP A 75 -21.44 -26.41 -10.32
C ASP A 75 -22.67 -25.50 -10.54
N PRO A 76 -23.55 -25.86 -11.49
CA PRO A 76 -24.80 -25.14 -11.75
C PRO A 76 -25.63 -24.88 -10.48
N GLY A 77 -26.02 -23.62 -10.28
CA GLY A 77 -26.84 -23.20 -9.14
C GLY A 77 -26.13 -23.19 -7.78
N LYS A 78 -24.87 -23.63 -7.69
CA LYS A 78 -24.10 -23.57 -6.43
C LYS A 78 -23.63 -22.17 -6.12
N THR A 79 -23.38 -21.96 -4.83
CA THR A 79 -22.92 -20.70 -4.26
C THR A 79 -21.70 -20.96 -3.40
N VAL A 80 -20.70 -20.10 -3.55
CA VAL A 80 -19.50 -20.01 -2.72
C VAL A 80 -19.54 -18.70 -1.97
N VAL A 81 -19.15 -18.72 -0.70
CA VAL A 81 -18.96 -17.49 0.09
C VAL A 81 -17.50 -17.40 0.51
N LEU A 82 -16.87 -16.29 0.19
CA LEU A 82 -15.48 -16.00 0.50
C LEU A 82 -15.39 -14.84 1.48
N SER A 83 -14.44 -14.91 2.41
CA SER A 83 -13.95 -13.75 3.17
C SER A 83 -12.60 -13.34 2.61
N LEU A 84 -12.42 -12.06 2.35
CA LEU A 84 -11.14 -11.46 2.02
C LEU A 84 -10.73 -10.59 3.20
N THR A 85 -9.52 -10.79 3.70
CA THR A 85 -8.93 -9.93 4.72
C THR A 85 -7.60 -9.39 4.22
N SER A 86 -7.45 -8.07 4.16
CA SER A 86 -6.15 -7.45 3.86
C SER A 86 -5.37 -7.16 5.12
N SER A 87 -4.06 -7.33 5.05
CA SER A 87 -3.14 -6.55 5.86
C SER A 87 -3.03 -5.20 5.16
N MET A 88 -3.85 -4.22 5.55
CA MET A 88 -3.57 -2.85 5.11
C MET A 88 -2.17 -2.54 5.64
N ALA A 89 -1.21 -2.30 4.75
CA ALA A 89 -0.03 -1.57 5.13
C ALA A 89 -0.59 -0.23 5.60
N LYS A 90 -0.60 0.00 6.93
CA LYS A 90 -0.57 1.38 7.38
C LYS A 90 0.67 1.92 6.68
N ASP A 91 0.48 2.81 5.72
CA ASP A 91 1.45 3.87 5.57
C ASP A 91 1.59 4.41 6.99
N ILE A 92 2.70 4.05 7.59
CA ILE A 92 3.27 4.84 8.65
C ILE A 92 3.50 6.17 7.94
N ASP A 93 2.49 7.04 8.01
CA ASP A 93 2.72 8.47 8.10
C ASP A 93 3.53 8.65 9.39
N ASP A 94 4.82 8.30 9.31
CA ASP A 94 5.83 8.92 10.11
C ASP A 94 5.66 10.38 9.72
N GLY A 95 4.97 11.12 10.60
CA GLY A 95 4.79 12.56 10.56
C GLY A 95 6.14 13.27 10.57
N ASN A 96 6.85 13.09 9.47
CA ASN A 96 8.09 13.69 9.07
C ASN A 96 7.89 14.06 7.60
N GLY A 97 6.78 14.77 7.36
CA GLY A 97 6.73 15.83 6.37
C GLY A 97 7.84 16.82 6.69
N ILE A 98 9.07 16.45 6.34
CA ILE A 98 10.15 17.38 6.21
C ILE A 98 9.72 18.28 5.05
N CYS A 99 9.16 19.42 5.41
CA CYS A 99 8.93 20.52 4.51
C CYS A 99 10.30 20.91 3.94
N LEU A 100 10.67 20.38 2.76
CA LEU A 100 11.94 20.69 2.10
C LEU A 100 12.21 22.20 1.92
N PRO A 101 11.21 23.10 1.75
CA PRO A 101 11.50 24.53 1.75
C PRO A 101 11.84 25.11 3.15
N CYS A 102 11.61 24.39 4.26
CA CYS A 102 11.95 24.85 5.61
C CYS A 102 13.40 24.51 6.02
N ILE A 103 13.98 23.39 5.58
CA ILE A 103 15.38 23.04 5.90
C ILE A 103 16.36 24.04 5.27
N VAL A 104 16.07 24.52 4.07
CA VAL A 104 16.93 25.51 3.40
C VAL A 104 16.91 26.85 4.15
N ALA A 105 15.77 27.22 4.74
CA ALA A 105 15.65 28.46 5.52
C ALA A 105 16.39 28.42 6.87
N MET A 106 16.50 27.26 7.53
CA MET A 106 17.18 27.14 8.83
C MET A 106 18.67 26.82 8.74
N THR A 107 19.17 26.25 7.64
CA THR A 107 20.59 25.87 7.51
C THR A 107 21.49 26.98 6.97
N LEU A 108 20.93 27.94 6.23
CA LEU A 108 21.65 29.11 5.69
C LEU A 108 22.28 30.04 6.76
N PRO A 109 21.64 30.38 7.89
CA PRO A 109 22.30 31.21 8.90
C PRO A 109 23.43 30.48 9.63
N PHE A 110 23.33 29.16 9.85
CA PHE A 110 24.38 28.40 10.53
C PHE A 110 25.65 28.28 9.69
N LEU A 111 25.54 28.12 8.37
CA LEU A 111 26.72 28.09 7.49
C LEU A 111 27.44 29.44 7.45
N LEU A 112 26.70 30.56 7.46
CA LEU A 112 27.27 31.91 7.54
C LEU A 112 28.01 32.14 8.87
N VAL A 113 27.46 31.69 10.00
CA VAL A 113 28.14 31.79 11.31
C VAL A 113 29.43 30.98 11.31
N ILE A 114 29.44 29.76 10.77
CA ILE A 114 30.66 28.94 10.69
C ILE A 114 31.72 29.62 9.81
N ILE A 115 31.36 30.18 8.66
CA ILE A 115 32.30 30.89 7.78
C ILE A 115 32.85 32.15 8.46
N VAL A 116 32.04 32.92 9.18
CA VAL A 116 32.49 34.10 9.92
C VAL A 116 33.42 33.70 11.07
N VAL A 117 33.08 32.65 11.84
CA VAL A 117 33.94 32.13 12.92
C VAL A 117 35.26 31.62 12.36
N PHE A 118 35.26 30.88 11.25
CA PHE A 118 36.49 30.44 10.60
C PHE A 118 37.32 31.61 10.09
N LYS A 119 36.71 32.65 9.50
CA LYS A 119 37.45 33.84 9.05
C LYS A 119 38.01 34.67 10.19
N VAL A 120 37.31 34.75 11.33
CA VAL A 120 37.79 35.40 12.57
C VAL A 120 38.92 34.58 13.22
N LEU A 121 38.81 33.26 13.26
CA LEU A 121 39.87 32.38 13.75
C LEU A 121 41.12 32.43 12.86
N ASN A 122 40.96 32.41 11.54
CA ASN A 122 42.09 32.50 10.62
C ASN A 122 42.78 33.88 10.67
N LYS A 123 42.03 34.96 10.91
CA LYS A 123 42.63 36.29 11.16
C LYS A 123 43.40 36.38 12.48
N ARG A 124 43.01 35.63 13.52
CA ARG A 124 43.74 35.63 14.81
C ARG A 124 45.02 34.79 14.77
N CYS A 125 45.14 33.80 13.89
CA CYS A 125 46.37 33.01 13.74
C CYS A 125 47.46 33.72 12.94
N CYS A 126 47.12 34.63 12.00
CA CYS A 126 48.14 35.42 11.29
C CYS A 126 48.63 36.66 12.04
N SER A 127 48.04 37.04 13.19
CA SER A 127 48.47 38.23 13.93
C SER A 127 49.43 37.93 15.09
N ARG A 128 49.90 36.67 15.22
CA ARG A 128 50.82 36.23 16.30
C ARG A 128 52.12 35.61 15.78
N VAL A 129 52.62 36.08 14.62
CA VAL A 129 53.93 35.71 14.07
C VAL A 129 54.71 36.95 13.60
N GLU A 130 54.50 38.10 14.25
CA GLU A 130 55.38 39.27 14.12
C GLU A 130 55.53 39.88 15.52
N ASN A 131 56.40 39.25 16.32
CA ASN A 131 57.11 39.83 17.49
C ASN A 131 57.82 38.69 18.22
N ASN A 132 58.87 38.15 17.61
CA ASN A 132 60.03 37.52 18.26
C ASN A 132 60.95 36.93 17.19
N LEU A 133 61.77 37.80 16.59
CA LEU A 133 63.18 37.61 16.21
C LEU A 133 63.60 38.75 15.28
#